data_AF-A0A355A338-F1
#
_entry.id   AF-A0A355A338-F1
#
_cell.length_a   1.000
_cell.length_b   1.000
_cell.length_c   1.000
_cell.angle_alpha   90.00
_cell.angle_beta   90.00
_cell.angle_gamma   90.00
#
_symmetry.space_group_name_H-M   'P 1'
#
loop_
_entity.id
_entity.type
_entity.pdbx_description
1 polymer ?
#
loop_
_entity_poly.entity_id
_entity_poly.type
_entity_poly.pdbx_seq_one_letter_code
_entity_poly.pdbx_strand_id
1 'polypeptide(L)' 'RGLLVSVPGIKTLEEVIQELDDGLIIYSLLGLHTQDYSSGKFSLKADQCLLVKNGEIRGKVEALIVGN' A
#
# COMPACT_ATOMS: atom_id res chain seq x y z
N ARG A 1 20.91 7.12 7.15
CA ARG A 1 21.03 8.23 6.18
C ARG A 1 20.48 7.71 4.86
N GLY A 2 19.38 8.29 4.37
CA GLY A 2 18.74 7.85 3.12
C GLY A 2 19.24 8.65 1.93
N LEU A 3 19.21 8.04 0.74
CA LEU A 3 19.44 8.69 -0.55
C LEU A 3 18.09 8.77 -1.26
N LEU A 4 17.72 9.95 -1.74
CA LEU A 4 16.54 10.14 -2.59
C LEU A 4 17.03 10.31 -4.02
N VAL A 5 16.70 9.35 -4.89
CA VAL A 5 17.01 9.38 -6.32
C VAL A 5 15.72 9.75 -7.05
N SER A 6 15.71 10.91 -7.71
CA SER A 6 14.59 11.31 -8.58
C SER A 6 14.85 10.82 -9.99
N VAL A 7 13.89 10.07 -10.55
CA VAL A 7 13.93 9.58 -11.93
C VAL A 7 12.98 10.44 -12.77
N PRO A 8 13.49 11.19 -13.78
CA PRO A 8 12.64 12.01 -14.63
C PRO A 8 11.56 11.17 -15.33
N GLY A 9 10.34 11.70 -15.37
CA GLY A 9 9.20 11.04 -16.03
C GLY A 9 8.46 10.01 -15.16
N ILE A 10 8.87 9.82 -13.91
CA ILE A 10 8.10 9.06 -12.91
C ILE A 10 7.31 10.05 -12.06
N LYS A 11 6.03 9.74 -11.85
CA LYS A 11 5.17 10.54 -10.98
C LYS A 11 5.70 10.58 -9.55
N THR A 12 5.59 11.72 -8.89
CA THR A 12 5.85 11.81 -7.45
C THR A 12 4.82 11.00 -6.67
N LEU A 13 5.13 10.67 -5.42
CA LEU A 13 4.15 10.01 -4.55
C LEU A 13 2.90 10.88 -4.39
N GLU A 14 3.08 12.20 -4.26
CA GLU A 14 1.98 13.16 -4.15
C GLU A 14 1.09 13.15 -5.39
N GLU A 15 1.68 13.12 -6.59
CA GLU A 15 0.94 13.02 -7.85
C GLU A 15 0.13 11.72 -7.93
N VAL A 16 0.73 10.59 -7.54
CA VAL A 16 0.02 9.30 -7.49
C VAL A 16 -1.13 9.34 -6.47
N ILE A 17 -0.94 9.96 -5.31
CA ILE A 17 -1.99 10.08 -4.29
C ILE A 17 -3.14 10.93 -4.80
N GLN A 18 -2.87 12.07 -5.44
CA GLN A 18 -3.90 12.98 -5.95
C GLN A 18 -4.79 12.36 -7.03
N GLU A 19 -4.29 11.38 -7.78
CA GLU A 19 -5.04 10.66 -8.81
C GLU A 19 -5.90 9.50 -8.28
N LEU A 20 -5.77 9.13 -7.00
CA LEU A 20 -6.55 8.03 -6.41
C LEU A 20 -7.96 8.49 -6.04
N ASP A 21 -8.97 7.92 -6.70
CA ASP A 21 -10.38 8.06 -6.28
C ASP A 21 -10.63 7.35 -4.94
N ASP A 22 -10.17 6.12 -4.79
CA ASP A 22 -10.34 5.30 -3.60
C ASP A 22 -9.20 4.28 -3.49
N GLY A 23 -8.49 4.25 -2.37
CA GLY A 23 -7.36 3.34 -2.23
C GLY A 23 -6.75 3.29 -0.84
N LEU A 24 -5.78 2.39 -0.68
CA LEU A 24 -4.99 2.23 0.54
C LEU A 24 -3.51 2.45 0.22
N ILE A 25 -2.85 3.31 1.01
CA ILE A 25 -1.39 3.37 1.05
C ILE A 25 -0.92 2.41 2.13
N ILE A 26 -0.24 1.35 1.73
CA ILE A 26 0.31 0.33 2.64
C ILE A 26 1.82 0.58 2.73
N TYR A 27 2.27 1.05 3.89
CA TYR A 27 3.68 1.41 4.11
C TYR A 27 4.44 0.40 4.98
N SER A 28 3.72 -0.56 5.58
CA SER A 28 4.32 -1.71 6.24
C SER A 28 3.33 -2.88 6.32
N LEU A 29 3.87 -4.08 6.40
CA LEU A 29 3.13 -5.30 6.68
C LEU A 29 3.76 -5.90 7.94
N LEU A 30 3.05 -5.88 9.07
CA LEU A 30 3.51 -6.46 10.32
C LEU A 30 2.73 -7.74 10.64
N GLY A 31 3.47 -8.82 10.90
CA GLY A 31 2.91 -10.05 11.45
C GLY A 31 3.06 -11.29 10.57
N LEU A 32 2.38 -12.35 10.99
CA LEU A 32 2.38 -13.65 10.31
C LEU A 32 1.56 -13.57 9.03
N HIS A 33 2.17 -13.96 7.91
CA HIS A 33 1.50 -14.18 6.65
C HIS A 33 1.23 -15.69 6.50
N THR A 34 0.07 -16.05 5.96
CA THR A 34 -0.19 -17.43 5.52
C THR A 34 -0.10 -17.46 4.01
N GLN A 35 0.72 -18.36 3.48
CA GLN A 35 0.88 -18.57 2.05
C GLN A 35 0.88 -20.07 1.75
N ASP A 36 0.09 -20.46 0.76
CA ASP A 36 0.23 -21.75 0.09
C ASP A 36 1.19 -21.57 -1.10
N TYR A 37 2.43 -22.04 -0.93
CA TYR A 37 3.48 -21.91 -1.95
C TYR A 37 3.16 -22.65 -3.25
N SER A 38 2.33 -23.69 -3.21
CA SER A 38 2.01 -24.49 -4.40
C SER A 38 1.05 -23.76 -5.34
N SER A 39 0.11 -23.00 -4.77
CA SER A 39 -0.92 -22.30 -5.52
C SER A 39 -0.69 -20.80 -5.63
N GLY A 40 0.23 -20.23 -4.85
CA GLY A 40 0.47 -18.77 -4.77
C GLY A 40 -0.49 -18.04 -3.85
N LYS A 41 -1.55 -18.71 -3.36
CA LYS A 41 -2.56 -18.09 -2.50
C LYS A 41 -1.95 -17.55 -1.22
N PHE A 42 -2.31 -16.33 -0.86
CA PHE A 42 -1.85 -15.70 0.35
C PHE A 42 -2.97 -14.94 1.07
N SER A 43 -2.75 -14.74 2.37
CA SER A 43 -3.53 -13.84 3.21
C SER A 43 -2.59 -13.11 4.15
N LEU A 44 -2.65 -11.79 4.16
CA LEU A 44 -1.78 -10.95 4.97
C LEU A 44 -2.54 -9.76 5.55
N LYS A 45 -2.23 -9.44 6.82
CA LYS A 45 -2.80 -8.28 7.52
C LYS A 45 -1.97 -7.04 7.17
N ALA A 46 -2.66 -5.98 6.73
CA ALA A 46 -2.11 -4.64 6.56
C ALA A 46 -2.65 -3.75 7.69
N ASP A 47 -1.95 -3.75 8.82
CA ASP A 47 -2.28 -2.97 10.02
C ASP A 47 -1.67 -1.55 10.00
N GLN A 48 -0.79 -1.30 9.03
CA GLN A 48 -0.13 -0.01 8.79
C GLN A 48 -0.52 0.49 7.40
N CYS A 49 -1.76 0.97 7.29
CA CYS A 49 -2.28 1.54 6.05
C CYS A 49 -3.08 2.83 6.27
N LEU A 50 -3.07 3.70 5.26
CA LEU A 50 -3.81 4.95 5.20
C LEU A 50 -4.88 4.86 4.12
N LEU A 51 -6.11 5.27 4.46
CA LEU A 51 -7.20 5.40 3.49
C LEU A 51 -7.02 6.69 2.68
N VAL A 52 -7.13 6.58 1.35
CA VAL A 52 -7.20 7.70 0.42
C VAL A 52 -8.58 7.73 -0.21
N LYS A 53 -9.22 8.91 -0.22
CA LYS A 53 -10.48 9.16 -0.94
C LYS A 53 -10.40 10.48 -1.69
N ASN A 54 -10.60 10.45 -2.99
CA ASN A 54 -10.56 11.60 -3.91
C ASN A 54 -9.28 12.43 -3.73
N GLY A 55 -8.13 11.78 -3.82
CA GLY A 55 -6.83 12.45 -3.71
C GLY A 55 -6.38 12.82 -2.29
N GLU A 56 -7.18 12.54 -1.26
CA GLU A 56 -6.90 12.97 0.11
C GLU A 56 -6.75 11.80 1.09
N ILE A 57 -5.70 11.85 1.93
CA ILE A 57 -5.51 10.92 3.03
C ILE A 57 -6.55 11.21 4.12
N ARG A 58 -7.37 10.20 4.44
CA ARG A 58 -8.45 10.27 5.45
C ARG A 58 -8.03 9.79 6.83
N GLY A 59 -6.90 9.09 6.93
CA GLY A 59 -6.35 8.58 8.18
C GLY A 59 -6.05 7.10 8.14
N LYS A 60 -5.68 6.56 9.30
CA LYS A 60 -5.27 5.16 9.46
C LYS A 60 -6.47 4.21 9.40
N VAL A 61 -6.29 3.09 8.71
CA VAL A 61 -7.23 1.96 8.70
C VAL A 61 -6.46 0.64 8.87
N GLU A 62 -7.19 -0.46 8.99
CA GLU A 62 -6.64 -1.82 8.89
C GLU A 62 -7.31 -2.54 7.73
N ALA A 63 -6.56 -3.41 7.04
CA ALA A 63 -7.09 -4.23 5.96
C ALA A 63 -6.53 -5.66 6.01
N LEU A 64 -7.26 -6.58 5.38
CA LEU A 64 -6.79 -7.92 5.05
C LEU A 64 -6.64 -8.00 3.53
N ILE A 65 -5.45 -8.34 3.06
CA ILE A 65 -5.20 -8.58 1.64
C ILE A 65 -5.18 -10.08 1.42
N VAL A 66 -6.10 -10.55 0.57
CA VAL A 66 -6.22 -11.94 0.18
C VAL A 66 -6.14 -12.01 -1.33
N GLY A 67 -5.32 -12.90 -1.85
CA GLY A 67 -5.10 -12.98 -3.29
C GLY A 67 -4.30 -14.20 -3.70
N ASN A 68 -3.88 -14.17 -4.96
CA ASN A 68 -2.97 -15.09 -5.63
C ASN A 68 -2.14 -14.28 -6.62
#